data_AF-A0A3C1QZY4-F1
#
_entry.id   AF-A0A3C1QZY4-F1
#
_cell.length_a   1.000
_cell.length_b   1.000
_cell.length_c   1.000
_cell.angle_alpha   90.00
_cell.angle_beta   90.00
_cell.angle_gamma   90.00
#
_symmetry.space_group_name_H-M   'P 1'
#
loop_
_entity.id
_entity.type
_entity.pdbx_description
1 polymer ?
#
loop_
_entity_poly.entity_id
_entity_poly.type
_entity_poly.pdbx_seq_one_letter_code
_entity_poly.pdbx_strand_id
1 'polypeptide(L)'
;MDCEPFRARDFVITEEGLALALVLDGPIDGKLFGTLRYRRDGDRWVKLGTHEGNRAAESAGLLQRLESLDVSLPAISPDRVVMHLEQRRSLSRLIERAATNETLASMPQQDAIVDPRPARLARLVEILQRRGIPLDVLGITGSLLIGAVSPAGDIDLTIRGTAAFDATRRAVHEAIAAGELQSLSHADWRTAWERRGSSLTFDEYRRHQERKGTQWLIDGTKVDLSLALPTELPTAGRKIGRRTIRARILDDRHAFALPARWQVEHAEITEILTWTATFTGQVRCGETCLAIGTVERTTDGSLRLLIGADREAADDRLVLVD
;
A
#
# COMPACT_ATOMS: atom_id res chain seq x y z
N MET A 1 -5.33 22.63 19.11
CA MET A 1 -5.58 21.87 17.87
C MET A 1 -5.06 20.49 18.14
N ASP A 2 -5.94 19.53 18.42
CA ASP A 2 -5.51 18.14 18.56
C ASP A 2 -5.03 17.69 17.19
N CYS A 3 -3.72 17.49 17.06
CA CYS A 3 -3.13 16.93 15.86
C CYS A 3 -3.55 15.46 15.81
N GLU A 4 -4.23 15.04 14.74
CA GLU A 4 -4.57 13.63 14.53
C GLU A 4 -3.29 12.77 14.61
N PRO A 5 -3.36 11.56 15.17
CA PRO A 5 -2.19 10.70 15.26
C PRO A 5 -1.68 10.34 13.86
N PHE A 6 -0.37 10.32 13.70
CA PHE A 6 0.28 9.83 12.48
C PHE A 6 0.01 8.33 12.29
N ARG A 7 -0.45 7.93 11.11
CA ARG A 7 -0.74 6.52 10.78
C ARG A 7 0.03 6.08 9.56
N ALA A 8 0.32 4.78 9.47
CA ALA A 8 0.85 4.18 8.26
C ALA A 8 -0.08 4.46 7.07
N ARG A 9 0.52 4.72 5.90
CA ARG A 9 -0.11 5.17 4.64
C ARG A 9 -0.58 6.63 4.61
N ASP A 10 -0.45 7.38 5.70
CA ASP A 10 -0.53 8.83 5.63
C ASP A 10 0.71 9.41 4.93
N PHE A 11 0.63 10.67 4.54
CA PHE A 11 1.78 11.43 4.08
C PHE A 11 2.16 12.54 5.05
N VAL A 12 3.46 12.74 5.20
CA VAL A 12 4.04 13.89 5.89
C VAL A 12 4.92 14.66 4.91
N ILE A 13 4.81 15.98 4.97
CA ILE A 13 5.55 16.91 4.11
C ILE A 13 6.46 17.77 4.97
N THR A 14 7.71 17.94 4.53
CA THR A 14 8.72 18.78 5.18
C THR A 14 8.84 20.14 4.49
N GLU A 15 9.51 21.10 5.16
CA GLU A 15 9.78 22.44 4.61
C GLU A 15 10.55 22.40 3.28
N GLU A 16 11.45 21.43 3.13
CA GLU A 16 12.26 21.24 1.93
C GLU A 16 11.46 20.62 0.77
N GLY A 17 10.14 20.45 0.94
CA GLY A 17 9.24 19.91 -0.08
C GLY A 17 9.41 18.42 -0.29
N LEU A 18 9.83 17.67 0.73
CA LEU A 18 9.91 16.20 0.68
C LEU A 18 8.60 15.61 1.20
N ALA A 19 8.09 14.59 0.52
CA ALA A 19 6.87 13.90 0.92
C ALA A 19 7.12 12.41 1.20
N LEU A 20 6.96 12.02 2.46
CA LEU A 20 7.17 10.67 2.93
C LEU A 20 5.82 9.98 3.15
N ALA A 21 5.65 8.80 2.57
CA ALA A 21 4.55 7.89 2.91
C ALA A 21 4.93 7.14 4.19
N LEU A 22 4.18 7.33 5.27
CA LEU A 22 4.46 6.66 6.54
C LEU A 22 4.29 5.14 6.42
N VAL A 23 5.24 4.40 6.97
CA VAL A 23 5.23 2.93 6.98
C VAL A 23 4.70 2.39 8.31
N LEU A 24 4.86 3.16 9.39
CA LEU A 24 4.51 2.78 10.76
C LEU A 24 3.57 3.82 11.36
N ASP A 25 2.81 3.40 12.37
CA ASP A 25 1.95 4.29 13.14
C ASP A 25 2.77 5.01 14.21
N GLY A 26 2.54 6.32 14.33
CA GLY A 26 3.17 7.16 15.35
C GLY A 26 4.70 7.28 15.23
N PRO A 27 5.32 8.09 16.10
CA PRO A 27 6.76 8.14 16.22
C PRO A 27 7.29 6.93 17.00
N ILE A 28 8.39 6.35 16.52
CA ILE A 28 9.20 5.36 17.24
C ILE A 28 10.52 6.04 17.57
N ASP A 29 10.90 6.04 18.85
CA ASP A 29 12.09 6.75 19.35
C ASP A 29 12.13 8.22 18.90
N GLY A 30 10.97 8.88 18.91
CA GLY A 30 10.81 10.28 18.53
C GLY A 30 10.83 10.55 17.02
N LYS A 31 10.75 9.51 16.18
CA LYS A 31 10.87 9.63 14.71
C LYS A 31 9.73 8.95 13.97
N LEU A 32 9.24 9.61 12.94
CA LEU A 32 8.27 9.08 11.98
C LEU A 32 9.03 8.36 10.86
N PHE A 33 8.76 7.07 10.69
CA PHE A 33 9.39 6.24 9.67
C PHE A 33 8.51 6.13 8.42
N GLY A 34 9.10 6.36 7.26
CA GLY A 34 8.38 6.35 5.99
C GLY A 34 9.26 6.01 4.80
N THR A 35 8.66 5.99 3.62
CA THR A 35 9.39 5.99 2.35
C THR A 35 9.27 7.35 1.69
N LEU A 36 10.38 7.95 1.29
CA LEU A 36 10.37 9.16 0.47
C LEU A 36 9.81 8.82 -0.91
N ARG A 37 8.64 9.37 -1.25
CA ARG A 37 7.91 9.05 -2.50
C ARG A 37 7.78 10.22 -3.45
N TYR A 38 7.87 11.44 -2.94
CA TYR A 38 7.78 12.64 -3.76
C TYR A 38 8.72 13.73 -3.27
N ARG A 39 9.14 14.58 -4.20
CA ARG A 39 9.81 15.84 -3.94
C ARG A 39 9.10 16.94 -4.72
N ARG A 40 9.02 18.15 -4.16
CA ARG A 40 8.54 19.33 -4.89
C ARG A 40 9.57 19.83 -5.89
N ASP A 41 9.07 20.17 -7.07
CA ASP A 41 9.78 20.94 -8.09
C ASP A 41 8.87 22.10 -8.52
N GLY A 42 9.12 23.28 -7.96
CA GLY A 42 8.16 24.39 -7.98
C GLY A 42 6.82 23.99 -7.36
N ASP A 43 5.74 24.15 -8.14
CA ASP A 43 4.38 23.78 -7.73
C ASP A 43 4.01 22.32 -8.02
N ARG A 44 4.93 21.54 -8.60
CA ARG A 44 4.67 20.16 -9.03
C ARG A 44 5.30 19.13 -8.10
N TRP A 45 4.65 17.98 -8.02
CA TRP A 45 5.20 16.79 -7.35
C TRP A 45 5.93 15.91 -8.36
N VAL A 46 7.21 15.65 -8.10
CA VAL A 46 8.01 14.66 -8.83
C VAL A 46 7.97 13.35 -8.05
N LYS A 47 7.45 12.29 -8.68
CA LYS A 47 7.40 10.96 -8.10
C LYS A 47 8.79 10.34 -8.11
N LEU A 48 9.21 9.81 -6.97
CA LEU A 48 10.48 9.12 -6.79
C LEU A 48 10.24 7.61 -6.77
N GLY A 49 11.05 6.88 -7.54
CA GLY A 49 11.17 5.42 -7.40
C GLY A 49 11.70 5.04 -6.01
N THR A 50 11.65 3.76 -5.63
CA THR A 50 12.14 3.34 -4.30
C THR A 50 13.65 3.57 -4.16
N HIS A 51 14.44 3.13 -5.13
CA HIS A 51 15.89 3.37 -5.13
C HIS A 51 16.23 4.86 -5.16
N GLU A 52 15.54 5.63 -6.01
CA GLU A 52 15.72 7.08 -6.10
C GLU A 52 15.36 7.79 -4.80
N GLY A 53 14.23 7.44 -4.18
CA GLY A 53 13.79 7.96 -2.89
C GLY A 53 14.76 7.61 -1.76
N ASN A 54 15.32 6.40 -1.75
CA ASN A 54 16.32 6.01 -0.77
C ASN A 54 17.62 6.81 -0.94
N ARG A 55 18.14 6.98 -2.16
CA ARG A 55 19.32 7.81 -2.43
C ARG A 55 19.09 9.27 -2.06
N ALA A 56 17.90 9.80 -2.36
CA ALA A 56 17.55 11.17 -2.01
C ALA A 56 17.45 11.36 -0.48
N ALA A 57 16.86 10.38 0.22
CA ALA A 57 16.81 10.39 1.69
C ALA A 57 18.19 10.27 2.32
N GLU A 58 19.08 9.44 1.77
CA GLU A 58 20.47 9.33 2.20
C GLU A 58 21.22 10.66 2.02
N SER A 59 21.10 11.26 0.83
CA SER A 59 21.73 12.56 0.53
C SER A 59 21.23 13.69 1.43
N ALA A 60 19.97 13.59 1.89
CA ALA A 60 19.36 14.54 2.83
C ALA A 60 19.61 14.18 4.31
N GLY A 61 20.40 13.14 4.61
CA GLY A 61 20.70 12.72 5.98
C GLY A 61 19.48 12.20 6.76
N LEU A 62 18.49 11.64 6.06
CA LEU A 62 17.23 11.18 6.66
C LEU A 62 17.21 9.70 7.00
N LEU A 63 18.24 8.91 6.63
CA LEU A 63 18.23 7.48 6.92
C LEU A 63 18.54 7.21 8.39
N GLN A 64 17.65 6.45 9.04
CA GLN A 64 17.85 5.98 10.40
C GLN A 64 17.63 4.46 10.48
N ARG A 65 18.45 3.81 11.30
CA ARG A 65 18.31 2.38 11.60
C ARG A 65 17.13 2.18 12.53
N LEU A 66 16.21 1.29 12.14
CA LEU A 66 15.14 0.78 12.98
C LEU A 66 15.53 -0.64 13.41
N GLU A 67 16.04 -0.76 14.64
CA GLU A 67 16.61 -2.03 15.16
C GLU A 67 15.57 -3.16 15.21
N SER A 68 14.31 -2.85 15.53
CA SER A 68 13.24 -3.84 15.61
C SER A 68 12.96 -4.55 14.28
N LEU A 69 13.24 -3.90 13.15
CA LEU A 69 13.02 -4.45 11.80
C LEU A 69 14.34 -4.73 11.05
N ASP A 70 15.49 -4.50 11.69
CA ASP A 70 16.82 -4.71 11.12
C ASP A 70 16.96 -4.05 9.74
N VAL A 71 16.45 -2.81 9.61
CA VAL A 71 16.35 -2.06 8.35
C VAL A 71 16.68 -0.58 8.56
N SER A 72 17.25 0.07 7.54
CA SER A 72 17.42 1.53 7.53
C SER A 72 16.36 2.16 6.64
N LEU A 73 15.62 3.13 7.19
CA LEU A 73 14.51 3.79 6.49
C LEU A 73 14.62 5.31 6.64
N PRO A 74 14.09 6.07 5.69
CA PRO A 74 13.85 7.49 5.88
C PRO A 74 13.04 7.74 7.16
N ALA A 75 13.56 8.58 8.03
CA ALA A 75 12.98 8.93 9.30
C ALA A 75 13.06 10.45 9.51
N ILE A 76 11.96 11.04 9.96
CA ILE A 76 11.90 12.48 10.25
C ILE A 76 11.36 12.71 11.66
N SER A 77 11.79 13.82 12.26
CA SER A 77 11.27 14.25 13.54
C SER A 77 9.89 14.92 13.34
N PRO A 78 8.89 14.69 14.22
CA PRO A 78 7.56 15.29 14.06
C PRO A 78 7.55 16.82 13.93
N ASP A 79 8.49 17.52 14.57
CA ASP A 79 8.69 18.98 14.49
C ASP A 79 9.11 19.48 13.09
N ARG A 80 9.62 18.60 12.22
CA ARG A 80 9.93 18.92 10.82
C ARG A 80 8.74 18.75 9.89
N VAL A 81 7.58 18.31 10.39
CA VAL A 81 6.36 18.11 9.60
C VAL A 81 5.60 19.43 9.52
N VAL A 82 5.54 20.01 8.31
CA VAL A 82 4.72 21.21 8.05
C VAL A 82 3.32 20.88 7.57
N MET A 83 3.12 19.68 7.06
CA MET A 83 1.79 19.22 6.64
C MET A 83 1.66 17.71 6.84
N HIS A 84 0.57 17.32 7.48
CA HIS A 84 0.13 15.94 7.62
C HIS A 84 -1.13 15.72 6.79
N LEU A 85 -1.04 14.76 5.88
CA LEU A 85 -2.13 14.34 5.00
C LEU A 85 -2.64 12.97 5.46
N GLU A 86 -3.69 12.98 6.26
CA GLU A 86 -4.37 11.78 6.77
C GLU A 86 -5.39 11.25 5.76
N GLN A 87 -5.50 9.92 5.68
CA GLN A 87 -6.25 9.20 4.66
C GLN A 87 -7.74 9.56 4.61
N ARG A 88 -8.46 9.54 5.74
CA ARG A 88 -9.93 9.67 5.80
C ARG A 88 -10.39 11.12 5.68
N ARG A 89 -9.67 12.03 6.33
CA ARG A 89 -9.91 13.47 6.28
C ARG A 89 -9.67 14.01 4.87
N SER A 90 -8.64 13.51 4.20
CA SER A 90 -8.38 13.88 2.81
C SER A 90 -9.43 13.31 1.85
N LEU A 91 -9.89 12.07 2.06
CA LEU A 91 -11.04 11.52 1.35
C LEU A 91 -12.29 12.41 1.52
N SER A 92 -12.64 12.73 2.77
CA SER A 92 -13.83 13.54 3.09
C SER A 92 -13.79 14.90 2.38
N ARG A 93 -12.66 15.59 2.45
CA ARG A 93 -12.45 16.88 1.75
C ARG A 93 -12.57 16.77 0.23
N LEU A 94 -12.09 15.68 -0.38
CA LEU A 94 -12.20 15.47 -1.82
C LEU A 94 -13.65 15.21 -2.24
N ILE A 95 -14.40 14.44 -1.46
CA ILE A 95 -15.83 14.19 -1.71
C ILE A 95 -16.63 15.49 -1.56
N GLU A 96 -16.39 16.26 -0.49
CA GLU A 96 -17.05 17.55 -0.26
C GLU A 96 -16.82 18.51 -1.43
N ARG A 97 -15.57 18.64 -1.91
CA ARG A 97 -15.24 19.47 -3.08
C ARG A 97 -15.89 18.98 -4.37
N ALA A 98 -15.97 17.66 -4.56
CA ALA A 98 -16.65 17.08 -5.72
C ALA A 98 -18.16 17.37 -5.68
N ALA A 99 -18.77 17.41 -4.49
CA ALA A 99 -20.20 17.65 -4.31
C ALA A 99 -20.59 19.13 -4.47
N THR A 100 -19.72 20.08 -4.12
CA THR A 100 -20.05 21.51 -4.19
C THR A 100 -19.96 22.11 -5.59
N ASN A 101 -19.57 21.33 -6.63
CA ASN A 101 -19.21 21.85 -7.95
C ASN A 101 -18.25 23.07 -7.83
N GLU A 102 -17.48 23.18 -6.75
CA GLU A 102 -16.30 24.02 -6.73
C GLU A 102 -15.36 23.40 -7.72
N THR A 103 -15.50 23.86 -8.96
CA THR A 103 -14.75 23.37 -10.08
C THR A 103 -13.30 23.37 -9.63
N LEU A 104 -12.61 22.25 -9.81
CA LEU A 104 -11.16 22.21 -9.88
C LEU A 104 -10.59 23.22 -10.91
N ALA A 105 -11.45 23.98 -11.62
CA ALA A 105 -11.19 25.15 -12.45
C ALA A 105 -11.05 26.50 -11.72
N SER A 106 -11.01 26.57 -10.38
CA SER A 106 -10.58 27.81 -9.69
C SER A 106 -9.05 28.01 -9.68
N MET A 107 -8.30 27.21 -10.44
CA MET A 107 -6.93 27.56 -10.85
C MET A 107 -6.97 28.20 -12.24
N PRO A 108 -6.14 29.25 -12.51
CA PRO A 108 -6.14 29.94 -13.79
C PRO A 108 -6.08 28.97 -14.97
N GLN A 109 -7.07 29.08 -15.86
CA GLN A 109 -7.17 28.31 -17.08
C GLN A 109 -6.07 28.72 -18.05
N GLN A 110 -4.99 27.94 -18.06
CA GLN A 110 -4.16 27.68 -19.23
C GLN A 110 -3.41 26.35 -18.97
N ASP A 111 -3.74 25.34 -19.77
CA ASP A 111 -3.05 24.03 -19.89
C ASP A 111 -3.11 23.02 -18.70
N ALA A 112 -3.99 23.21 -17.72
CA ALA A 112 -4.14 22.22 -16.64
C ALA A 112 -5.02 21.02 -17.06
N ILE A 113 -4.41 19.83 -17.17
CA ILE A 113 -5.13 18.55 -17.24
C ILE A 113 -6.01 18.43 -15.99
N VAL A 114 -7.33 18.44 -16.17
CA VAL A 114 -8.27 18.18 -15.07
C VAL A 114 -8.14 16.71 -14.68
N ASP A 115 -7.71 16.46 -13.44
CA ASP A 115 -7.60 15.11 -12.91
C ASP A 115 -9.01 14.50 -12.73
N PRO A 116 -9.36 13.39 -13.40
CA PRO A 116 -10.69 12.79 -13.31
C PRO A 116 -10.90 11.96 -12.02
N ARG A 117 -9.82 11.66 -11.28
CA ARG A 117 -9.87 10.74 -10.14
C ARG A 117 -10.75 11.22 -8.97
N PRO A 118 -10.81 12.51 -8.60
CA PRO A 118 -11.71 12.97 -7.53
C PRO A 118 -13.19 12.72 -7.83
N ALA A 119 -13.65 13.00 -9.06
CA ALA A 119 -15.03 12.74 -9.46
C ALA A 119 -15.34 11.23 -9.49
N ARG A 120 -14.41 10.43 -10.03
CA ARG A 120 -14.51 8.96 -10.02
C ARG A 120 -14.51 8.40 -8.59
N LEU A 121 -13.70 8.94 -7.69
CA LEU A 121 -13.67 8.57 -6.28
C LEU A 121 -15.01 8.86 -5.58
N ALA A 122 -15.62 10.02 -5.83
CA ALA A 122 -16.94 10.35 -5.27
C ALA A 122 -18.00 9.33 -5.72
N ARG A 123 -18.05 9.01 -7.02
CA ARG A 123 -18.95 7.98 -7.57
C ARG A 123 -18.66 6.59 -6.98
N LEU A 124 -17.38 6.23 -6.81
CA LEU A 124 -17.00 4.97 -6.16
C LEU A 124 -17.55 4.90 -4.73
N VAL A 125 -17.41 5.99 -3.97
CA VAL A 125 -17.94 6.06 -2.59
C VAL A 125 -19.47 5.87 -2.58
N GLU A 126 -20.21 6.52 -3.48
CA GLU A 126 -21.66 6.34 -3.60
C GLU A 126 -22.05 4.87 -3.91
N ILE A 127 -21.33 4.23 -4.84
CA ILE A 127 -21.53 2.81 -5.19
C ILE A 127 -21.31 1.90 -3.98
N LEU A 128 -20.27 2.17 -3.17
CA LEU A 128 -19.93 1.40 -1.98
C LEU A 128 -20.92 1.66 -0.82
N GLN A 129 -21.34 2.91 -0.61
CA GLN A 129 -22.32 3.27 0.42
C GLN A 129 -23.69 2.63 0.17
N ARG A 130 -24.16 2.61 -1.08
CA ARG A 130 -25.40 1.89 -1.46
C ARG A 130 -25.33 0.39 -1.17
N ARG A 131 -24.12 -0.16 -1.04
CA ARG A 131 -23.84 -1.57 -0.68
C ARG A 131 -23.48 -1.75 0.79
N GLY A 132 -23.77 -0.74 1.63
CA GLY A 132 -23.62 -0.83 3.08
C GLY A 132 -22.19 -0.64 3.58
N ILE A 133 -21.25 -0.16 2.75
CA ILE A 133 -19.91 0.19 3.20
C ILE A 133 -19.93 1.62 3.74
N PRO A 134 -19.71 1.84 5.05
CA PRO A 134 -19.84 3.17 5.63
C PRO A 134 -18.64 4.05 5.25
N LEU A 135 -18.84 5.36 5.17
CA LEU A 135 -17.77 6.30 4.77
C LEU A 135 -16.60 6.34 5.78
N ASP A 136 -16.88 6.12 7.06
CA ASP A 136 -15.91 6.27 8.14
C ASP A 136 -14.80 5.21 8.15
N VAL A 137 -15.00 4.09 7.45
CA VAL A 137 -13.98 3.06 7.23
C VAL A 137 -13.17 3.28 5.95
N LEU A 138 -13.57 4.21 5.07
CA LEU A 138 -12.87 4.50 3.82
C LEU A 138 -11.77 5.54 4.04
N GLY A 139 -10.64 5.36 3.36
CA GLY A 139 -9.57 6.34 3.24
C GLY A 139 -8.91 6.27 1.87
N ILE A 140 -8.02 7.22 1.57
CA ILE A 140 -7.19 7.18 0.35
C ILE A 140 -5.73 7.37 0.68
N THR A 141 -4.85 6.80 -0.14
CA THR A 141 -3.40 7.03 -0.05
C THR A 141 -2.81 7.35 -1.43
N GLY A 142 -1.48 7.29 -1.53
CA GLY A 142 -0.74 7.44 -2.77
C GLY A 142 -0.87 8.82 -3.40
N SER A 143 -0.86 8.85 -4.74
CA SER A 143 -0.75 10.10 -5.49
C SER A 143 -1.97 11.01 -5.34
N LEU A 144 -3.16 10.44 -5.16
CA LEU A 144 -4.39 11.22 -4.99
C LEU A 144 -4.42 11.94 -3.63
N LEU A 145 -3.91 11.29 -2.56
CA LEU A 145 -3.82 11.87 -1.22
C LEU A 145 -2.95 13.14 -1.19
N ILE A 146 -1.83 13.15 -1.93
CA ILE A 146 -0.91 14.30 -2.00
C ILE A 146 -1.28 15.30 -3.11
N GLY A 147 -2.29 15.00 -3.94
CA GLY A 147 -2.68 15.84 -5.07
C GLY A 147 -1.68 15.83 -6.22
N ALA A 148 -0.88 14.77 -6.36
CA ALA A 148 0.03 14.60 -7.50
C ALA A 148 -0.77 14.14 -8.73
N VAL A 149 -0.91 15.01 -9.72
CA VAL A 149 -1.64 14.73 -10.97
C VAL A 149 -0.76 13.89 -11.92
N SER A 150 -1.32 12.79 -12.43
CA SER A 150 -0.70 11.97 -13.47
C SER A 150 -1.78 11.36 -14.37
N PRO A 151 -1.61 11.39 -15.71
CA PRO A 151 -2.58 10.79 -16.64
C PRO A 151 -2.81 9.28 -16.41
N ALA A 152 -1.79 8.58 -15.91
CA ALA A 152 -1.85 7.15 -15.59
C ALA A 152 -2.04 6.89 -14.08
N GLY A 153 -2.61 7.87 -13.37
CA GLY A 153 -2.83 7.80 -11.92
C GLY A 153 -3.91 6.79 -11.55
N ASP A 154 -3.61 5.96 -10.56
CA ASP A 154 -4.58 5.06 -9.94
C ASP A 154 -5.31 5.78 -8.78
N ILE A 155 -6.37 5.15 -8.28
CA ILE A 155 -7.00 5.46 -6.99
C ILE A 155 -6.55 4.39 -5.98
N ASP A 156 -5.77 4.77 -4.98
CA ASP A 156 -5.35 3.88 -3.90
C ASP A 156 -6.34 3.99 -2.72
N LEU A 157 -7.36 3.12 -2.69
CA LEU A 157 -8.40 3.09 -1.66
C LEU A 157 -7.93 2.26 -0.45
N THR A 158 -8.09 2.79 0.75
CA THR A 158 -7.79 2.09 2.00
C THR A 158 -9.07 1.81 2.80
N ILE A 159 -9.15 0.63 3.41
CA ILE A 159 -10.29 0.23 4.26
C ILE A 159 -9.81 -0.08 5.66
N ARG A 160 -10.40 0.58 6.66
CA ARG A 160 -10.13 0.31 8.07
C ARG A 160 -10.92 -0.91 8.56
N GLY A 161 -10.19 -1.93 9.01
CA GLY A 161 -10.76 -3.13 9.63
C GLY A 161 -11.01 -4.29 8.67
N THR A 162 -10.68 -5.50 9.09
CA THR A 162 -10.72 -6.71 8.25
C THR A 162 -12.14 -7.04 7.77
N ALA A 163 -13.14 -6.98 8.66
CA ALA A 163 -14.53 -7.26 8.29
C ALA A 163 -15.07 -6.29 7.22
N ALA A 164 -14.73 -5.00 7.34
CA ALA A 164 -15.10 -4.00 6.35
C ALA A 164 -14.34 -4.21 5.03
N PHE A 165 -13.06 -4.57 5.08
CA PHE A 165 -12.28 -4.87 3.88
C PHE A 165 -12.87 -6.05 3.10
N ASP A 166 -13.25 -7.14 3.77
CA ASP A 166 -13.91 -8.27 3.13
C ASP A 166 -15.31 -7.93 2.62
N ALA A 167 -16.07 -7.11 3.34
CA ALA A 167 -17.35 -6.59 2.88
C ALA A 167 -17.19 -5.74 1.60
N THR A 168 -16.18 -4.88 1.55
CA THR A 168 -15.87 -4.06 0.37
C THR A 168 -15.51 -4.94 -0.83
N ARG A 169 -14.72 -6.00 -0.65
CA ARG A 169 -14.39 -6.94 -1.74
C ARG A 169 -15.64 -7.62 -2.31
N ARG A 170 -16.58 -8.03 -1.45
CA ARG A 170 -17.89 -8.57 -1.88
C ARG A 170 -18.73 -7.52 -2.61
N ALA A 171 -18.84 -6.32 -2.05
CA ALA A 171 -19.58 -5.21 -2.65
C ALA A 171 -19.04 -4.82 -4.04
N VAL A 172 -17.72 -4.82 -4.21
CA VAL A 172 -17.08 -4.58 -5.52
C VAL A 172 -17.43 -5.68 -6.51
N HIS A 173 -17.36 -6.95 -6.10
CA HIS A 173 -17.76 -8.06 -6.97
C HIS A 173 -19.23 -7.94 -7.43
N GLU A 174 -20.13 -7.59 -6.53
CA GLU A 174 -21.54 -7.32 -6.85
C GLU A 174 -21.72 -6.10 -7.76
N ALA A 175 -20.93 -5.04 -7.57
CA ALA A 175 -20.96 -3.84 -8.42
C ALA A 175 -20.43 -4.11 -9.84
N ILE A 176 -19.42 -4.98 -9.97
CA ILE A 176 -18.95 -5.46 -11.27
C ILE A 176 -20.05 -6.28 -11.96
N ALA A 177 -20.69 -7.20 -11.23
CA ALA A 177 -21.78 -8.00 -11.77
C ALA A 177 -23.00 -7.14 -12.21
N ALA A 178 -23.24 -6.03 -11.52
CA ALA A 178 -24.27 -5.04 -11.87
C ALA A 178 -23.87 -4.06 -13.00
N GLY A 179 -22.63 -4.12 -13.50
CA GLY A 179 -22.12 -3.21 -14.54
C GLY A 179 -21.80 -1.79 -14.05
N GLU A 180 -21.74 -1.57 -12.74
CA GLU A 180 -21.42 -0.25 -12.14
C GLU A 180 -19.92 -0.01 -12.02
N LEU A 181 -19.15 -1.08 -11.89
CA LEU A 181 -17.68 -1.11 -11.92
C LEU A 181 -17.23 -2.08 -13.03
N GLN A 182 -15.96 -2.02 -13.44
CA GLN A 182 -15.43 -2.95 -14.44
C GLN A 182 -14.32 -3.83 -13.86
N SER A 183 -14.26 -5.08 -14.32
CA SER A 183 -13.06 -5.91 -14.13
C SER A 183 -11.91 -5.38 -14.99
N LEU A 184 -10.68 -5.68 -14.59
CA LEU A 184 -9.51 -5.43 -15.45
C LEU A 184 -9.58 -6.36 -16.67
N SER A 185 -9.37 -5.80 -17.85
CA SER A 185 -9.19 -6.57 -19.08
C SER A 185 -7.82 -7.25 -19.09
N HIS A 186 -7.61 -8.16 -20.03
CA HIS A 186 -6.29 -8.76 -20.27
C HIS A 186 -5.21 -7.71 -20.54
N ALA A 187 -5.54 -6.62 -21.24
CA ALA A 187 -4.61 -5.52 -21.50
C ALA A 187 -4.27 -4.76 -20.22
N ASP A 188 -5.27 -4.47 -19.38
CA ASP A 188 -5.05 -3.80 -18.09
C ASP A 188 -4.15 -4.63 -17.18
N TRP A 189 -4.38 -5.95 -17.13
CA TRP A 189 -3.52 -6.88 -16.38
C TRP A 189 -2.09 -6.88 -16.91
N ARG A 190 -1.91 -6.84 -18.23
CA ARG A 190 -0.57 -6.82 -18.85
C ARG A 190 0.17 -5.54 -18.48
N THR A 191 -0.47 -4.39 -18.58
CA THR A 191 0.10 -3.11 -18.14
C THR A 191 0.44 -3.11 -16.65
N ALA A 192 -0.42 -3.68 -15.79
CA ALA A 192 -0.15 -3.80 -14.36
C ALA A 192 1.06 -4.70 -14.06
N TRP A 193 1.20 -5.81 -14.78
CA TRP A 193 2.34 -6.74 -14.67
C TRP A 193 3.66 -6.09 -15.12
N GLU A 194 3.68 -5.46 -16.30
CA GLU A 194 4.85 -4.77 -16.85
C GLU A 194 5.34 -3.66 -15.92
N ARG A 195 4.41 -2.86 -15.39
CA ARG A 195 4.73 -1.78 -14.43
C ARG A 195 5.28 -2.30 -13.11
N ARG A 196 4.99 -3.55 -12.73
CA ARG A 196 5.45 -4.14 -11.46
C ARG A 196 6.88 -4.68 -11.54
N GLY A 197 7.36 -5.05 -12.72
CA GLY A 197 8.64 -5.75 -12.87
C GLY A 197 8.66 -7.09 -12.13
N SER A 198 7.52 -7.80 -12.12
CA SER A 198 7.34 -9.05 -11.38
C SER A 198 8.23 -10.17 -11.93
N SER A 199 8.82 -10.99 -11.06
CA SER A 199 9.54 -12.21 -11.46
C SER A 199 8.64 -13.40 -11.78
N LEU A 200 7.32 -13.24 -11.55
CA LEU A 200 6.29 -14.17 -12.00
C LEU A 200 6.02 -13.99 -13.49
N THR A 201 5.65 -15.09 -14.15
CA THR A 201 5.05 -15.02 -15.48
C THR A 201 3.75 -14.20 -15.44
N PHE A 202 3.32 -13.70 -16.60
CA PHE A 202 2.08 -12.94 -16.70
C PHE A 202 0.86 -13.72 -16.18
N ASP A 203 0.76 -15.01 -16.50
CA ASP A 203 -0.36 -15.85 -16.08
C ASP A 203 -0.35 -16.12 -14.57
N GLU A 204 0.81 -16.39 -13.98
CA GLU A 204 0.95 -16.53 -12.52
C GLU A 204 0.59 -15.22 -11.81
N TYR A 205 1.10 -14.08 -12.30
CA TYR A 205 0.78 -12.77 -11.76
C TYR A 205 -0.73 -12.51 -11.80
N ARG A 206 -1.36 -12.69 -12.97
CA ARG A 206 -2.80 -12.47 -13.14
C ARG A 206 -3.60 -13.39 -12.21
N ARG A 207 -3.31 -14.70 -12.20
CA ARG A 207 -4.01 -15.68 -11.33
C ARG A 207 -3.96 -15.25 -9.86
N HIS A 208 -2.79 -14.80 -9.39
CA HIS A 208 -2.65 -14.33 -8.01
C HIS A 208 -3.41 -13.03 -7.75
N GLN A 209 -3.33 -12.04 -8.65
CA GLN A 209 -4.00 -10.75 -8.45
C GLN A 209 -5.53 -10.86 -8.55
N GLU A 210 -6.06 -11.66 -9.48
CA GLU A 210 -7.51 -11.91 -9.59
C GLU A 210 -8.06 -12.57 -8.33
N ARG A 211 -7.33 -13.56 -7.78
CA ARG A 211 -7.69 -14.22 -6.51
C ARG A 211 -7.72 -13.26 -5.32
N LYS A 212 -6.95 -12.17 -5.34
CA LYS A 212 -6.99 -11.14 -4.28
C LYS A 212 -8.29 -10.34 -4.36
N GLY A 213 -8.83 -10.09 -5.56
CA GLY A 213 -10.06 -9.31 -5.72
C GLY A 213 -9.93 -7.90 -5.12
N THR A 214 -8.75 -7.30 -5.23
CA THR A 214 -8.40 -5.98 -4.68
C THR A 214 -8.17 -4.94 -5.76
N GLN A 215 -8.48 -5.25 -7.01
CA GLN A 215 -8.26 -4.37 -8.15
C GLN A 215 -9.46 -4.40 -9.09
N TRP A 216 -9.92 -3.23 -9.50
CA TRP A 216 -11.02 -3.05 -10.45
C TRP A 216 -10.85 -1.72 -11.17
N LEU A 217 -11.74 -1.42 -12.11
CA LEU A 217 -11.82 -0.13 -12.77
C LEU A 217 -13.11 0.60 -12.40
N ILE A 218 -13.04 1.93 -12.37
CA ILE A 218 -14.18 2.83 -12.44
C ILE A 218 -13.94 3.83 -13.56
N ASP A 219 -14.78 3.78 -14.60
CA ASP A 219 -14.68 4.63 -15.79
C ASP A 219 -13.27 4.64 -16.39
N GLY A 220 -12.64 3.46 -16.47
CA GLY A 220 -11.29 3.26 -16.97
C GLY A 220 -10.15 3.65 -16.01
N THR A 221 -10.44 4.13 -14.80
CA THR A 221 -9.42 4.35 -13.75
C THR A 221 -9.27 3.12 -12.88
N LYS A 222 -8.04 2.63 -12.77
CA LYS A 222 -7.74 1.53 -11.87
C LYS A 222 -7.82 1.96 -10.42
N VAL A 223 -8.49 1.13 -9.62
CA VAL A 223 -8.56 1.25 -8.17
C VAL A 223 -7.79 0.09 -7.56
N ASP A 224 -6.88 0.39 -6.64
CA ASP A 224 -6.18 -0.60 -5.81
C ASP A 224 -6.71 -0.51 -4.38
N LEU A 225 -7.13 -1.64 -3.82
CA LEU A 225 -7.66 -1.75 -2.46
C LEU A 225 -6.61 -2.25 -1.50
N SER A 226 -6.45 -1.58 -0.37
CA SER A 226 -5.57 -2.00 0.73
C SER A 226 -6.29 -2.02 2.07
N LEU A 227 -6.00 -3.02 2.89
CA LEU A 227 -6.43 -3.04 4.28
C LEU A 227 -5.55 -2.08 5.10
N ALA A 228 -6.20 -1.25 5.92
CA ALA A 228 -5.58 -0.38 6.90
C ALA A 228 -5.94 -0.89 8.30
N LEU A 229 -4.94 -1.43 8.99
CA LEU A 229 -5.01 -1.78 10.41
C LEU A 229 -3.92 -1.00 11.15
N PRO A 230 -4.07 -0.82 12.47
CA PRO A 230 -2.96 -0.37 13.29
C PRO A 230 -1.73 -1.22 13.04
N THR A 231 -0.57 -0.57 12.93
CA THR A 231 0.66 -1.27 12.62
C THR A 231 1.26 -1.88 13.88
N GLU A 232 1.26 -3.20 13.97
CA GLU A 232 1.92 -3.93 15.05
C GLU A 232 3.35 -4.30 14.64
N LEU A 233 4.32 -3.85 15.43
CA LEU A 233 5.71 -4.25 15.23
C LEU A 233 5.87 -5.73 15.62
N PRO A 234 6.37 -6.58 14.71
CA PRO A 234 6.62 -7.97 15.02
C PRO A 234 7.80 -8.10 15.99
N THR A 235 7.96 -9.28 16.60
CA THR A 235 9.18 -9.61 17.38
C THR A 235 10.41 -9.26 16.56
N ALA A 236 11.33 -8.53 17.19
CA ALA A 236 12.56 -8.08 16.55
C ALA A 236 13.35 -9.28 16.05
N GLY A 237 13.96 -9.15 14.87
CA GLY A 237 14.71 -10.24 14.27
C GLY A 237 15.87 -9.75 13.42
N ARG A 238 16.94 -10.55 13.40
CA ARG A 238 18.14 -10.28 12.62
C ARG A 238 18.14 -11.12 11.36
N LYS A 239 18.43 -10.51 10.22
CA LYS A 239 18.56 -11.21 8.93
C LYS A 239 19.82 -12.09 8.94
N ILE A 240 19.67 -13.40 8.67
CA ILE A 240 20.77 -14.38 8.75
C ILE A 240 21.07 -15.13 7.44
N GLY A 241 20.31 -14.88 6.36
CA GLY A 241 20.59 -15.44 5.03
C GLY A 241 19.33 -15.69 4.22
N ARG A 242 19.47 -15.97 2.92
CA ARG A 242 18.33 -16.28 2.04
C ARG A 242 18.02 -17.77 2.02
N ARG A 243 16.74 -18.13 1.92
CA ARG A 243 16.29 -19.52 1.73
C ARG A 243 15.07 -19.60 0.82
N THR A 244 14.94 -20.77 0.19
CA THR A 244 13.70 -21.22 -0.45
C THR A 244 13.06 -22.27 0.45
N ILE A 245 11.76 -22.14 0.71
CA ILE A 245 10.98 -23.13 1.45
C ILE A 245 9.74 -23.54 0.64
N ARG A 246 9.31 -24.79 0.83
CA ARG A 246 7.97 -25.25 0.47
C ARG A 246 7.24 -25.54 1.77
N ALA A 247 6.06 -24.94 1.97
CA ALA A 247 5.33 -25.07 3.22
C ALA A 247 3.82 -24.96 2.99
N ARG A 248 3.04 -25.64 3.83
CA ARG A 248 1.58 -25.50 3.88
C ARG A 248 1.21 -24.33 4.78
N ILE A 249 0.26 -23.51 4.35
CA ILE A 249 -0.24 -22.37 5.15
C ILE A 249 -1.21 -22.89 6.21
N LEU A 250 -0.91 -22.56 7.47
CA LEU A 250 -1.72 -22.92 8.64
C LEU A 250 -2.71 -21.81 9.04
N ASP A 251 -2.34 -20.55 8.80
CA ASP A 251 -3.13 -19.38 9.16
C ASP A 251 -2.78 -18.22 8.21
N ASP A 252 -3.80 -17.57 7.67
CA ASP A 252 -3.73 -16.43 6.74
C ASP A 252 -4.55 -15.21 7.21
N ARG A 253 -4.97 -15.15 8.49
CA ARG A 253 -5.81 -14.06 9.04
C ARG A 253 -5.21 -12.66 8.85
N HIS A 254 -3.89 -12.57 8.75
CA HIS A 254 -3.15 -11.33 8.53
C HIS A 254 -2.57 -11.21 7.11
N ALA A 255 -3.01 -12.03 6.16
CA ALA A 255 -2.45 -12.05 4.81
C ALA A 255 -2.62 -10.73 4.04
N PHE A 256 -3.64 -9.94 4.35
CA PHE A 256 -3.89 -8.63 3.74
C PHE A 256 -3.36 -7.44 4.56
N ALA A 257 -2.87 -7.66 5.78
CA ALA A 257 -2.35 -6.61 6.65
C ALA A 257 -0.97 -6.10 6.18
N LEU A 258 -0.46 -5.05 6.83
CA LEU A 258 0.96 -4.69 6.75
C LEU A 258 1.50 -4.54 8.19
N PRO A 259 2.46 -5.38 8.62
CA PRO A 259 3.04 -6.49 7.85
C PRO A 259 2.01 -7.60 7.60
N ALA A 260 2.08 -8.25 6.42
CA ALA A 260 1.30 -9.45 6.15
C ALA A 260 2.03 -10.68 6.70
N ARG A 261 1.26 -11.63 7.23
CA ARG A 261 1.80 -12.77 7.97
C ARG A 261 1.05 -14.05 7.62
N TRP A 262 1.79 -15.14 7.54
CA TRP A 262 1.25 -16.50 7.41
C TRP A 262 1.97 -17.44 8.35
N GLN A 263 1.23 -18.16 9.19
CA GLN A 263 1.81 -19.29 9.90
C GLN A 263 1.96 -20.46 8.92
N VAL A 264 3.07 -21.19 9.03
CA VAL A 264 3.39 -22.25 8.07
C VAL A 264 3.79 -23.55 8.76
N GLU A 265 3.46 -24.66 8.10
CA GLU A 265 3.94 -25.99 8.47
C GLU A 265 5.28 -26.26 7.78
N HIS A 266 6.37 -26.07 8.53
CA HIS A 266 7.73 -26.31 8.06
C HIS A 266 8.65 -26.63 9.26
N ALA A 267 9.70 -27.42 9.04
CA ALA A 267 10.55 -27.95 10.12
C ALA A 267 11.28 -26.87 10.94
N GLU A 268 11.71 -25.78 10.29
CA GLU A 268 12.47 -24.69 10.94
C GLU A 268 11.74 -23.34 10.94
N ILE A 269 11.20 -22.92 9.81
CA ILE A 269 10.46 -21.67 9.63
C ILE A 269 9.04 -21.78 10.19
N THR A 270 8.67 -20.91 11.11
CA THR A 270 7.33 -20.88 11.73
C THR A 270 6.35 -19.94 11.03
N GLU A 271 6.88 -18.93 10.32
CA GLU A 271 6.09 -17.87 9.70
C GLU A 271 6.75 -17.32 8.42
N ILE A 272 5.90 -16.89 7.48
CA ILE A 272 6.27 -16.00 6.38
C ILE A 272 5.74 -14.58 6.70
N LEU A 273 6.57 -13.56 6.51
CA LEU A 273 6.24 -12.16 6.79
C LEU A 273 6.61 -11.25 5.60
N THR A 274 5.81 -10.23 5.31
CA THR A 274 6.16 -9.19 4.33
C THR A 274 5.71 -7.79 4.75
N TRP A 275 6.50 -6.78 4.38
CA TRP A 275 6.16 -5.35 4.55
C TRP A 275 5.68 -4.70 3.24
N THR A 276 5.55 -5.46 2.16
CA THR A 276 5.09 -4.93 0.87
C THR A 276 3.74 -5.50 0.48
N ALA A 277 2.89 -4.62 -0.05
CA ALA A 277 1.60 -4.99 -0.62
C ALA A 277 1.72 -6.01 -1.79
N THR A 278 2.92 -6.22 -2.36
CA THR A 278 3.14 -7.19 -3.47
C THR A 278 2.57 -8.56 -3.14
N PHE A 279 2.91 -9.09 -1.96
CA PHE A 279 2.63 -10.48 -1.61
C PHE A 279 1.38 -10.64 -0.75
N THR A 280 0.72 -9.52 -0.37
CA THR A 280 -0.50 -9.56 0.43
C THR A 280 -1.58 -10.41 -0.24
N GLY A 281 -2.24 -11.27 0.53
CA GLY A 281 -3.35 -12.13 0.09
C GLY A 281 -2.98 -13.17 -0.96
N GLN A 282 -1.69 -13.46 -1.18
CA GLN A 282 -1.24 -14.28 -2.31
C GLN A 282 -1.53 -15.78 -2.15
N VAL A 283 -1.43 -16.28 -0.93
CA VAL A 283 -1.69 -17.68 -0.53
C VAL A 283 -2.63 -17.71 0.67
N ARG A 284 -3.43 -18.77 0.78
CA ARG A 284 -4.51 -18.92 1.76
C ARG A 284 -4.30 -20.14 2.66
N CYS A 285 -4.95 -20.13 3.82
CA CYS A 285 -4.95 -21.27 4.74
C CYS A 285 -5.33 -22.58 4.03
N GLY A 286 -4.54 -23.62 4.25
CA GLY A 286 -4.69 -24.93 3.61
C GLY A 286 -3.90 -25.10 2.30
N GLU A 287 -3.47 -24.02 1.65
CA GLU A 287 -2.68 -24.08 0.41
C GLU A 287 -1.20 -24.33 0.68
N THR A 288 -0.49 -24.90 -0.30
CA THR A 288 0.96 -25.07 -0.28
C THR A 288 1.63 -23.99 -1.12
N CYS A 289 2.62 -23.32 -0.52
CA CYS A 289 3.40 -22.29 -1.21
C CYS A 289 4.86 -22.70 -1.41
N LEU A 290 5.48 -22.14 -2.44
CA LEU A 290 6.92 -22.00 -2.57
C LEU A 290 7.27 -20.54 -2.26
N ALA A 291 8.15 -20.34 -1.28
CA ALA A 291 8.54 -19.03 -0.83
C ALA A 291 10.05 -18.84 -0.87
N ILE A 292 10.50 -17.70 -1.38
CA ILE A 292 11.92 -17.31 -1.45
C ILE A 292 12.05 -15.96 -0.76
N GLY A 293 12.92 -15.89 0.24
CA GLY A 293 13.14 -14.67 1.02
C GLY A 293 14.34 -14.77 1.95
N THR A 294 14.43 -13.82 2.87
CA THR A 294 15.48 -13.73 3.88
C THR A 294 15.00 -14.33 5.19
N VAL A 295 15.72 -15.30 5.73
CA VAL A 295 15.47 -15.85 7.06
C VAL A 295 15.86 -14.81 8.11
N GLU A 296 14.95 -14.55 9.03
CA GLU A 296 15.20 -13.75 10.23
C GLU A 296 15.16 -14.64 11.46
N ARG A 297 16.17 -14.50 12.32
CA ARG A 297 16.16 -15.07 13.67
C ARG A 297 15.62 -14.04 14.63
N THR A 298 14.47 -14.32 15.23
CA THR A 298 13.83 -13.43 16.20
C THR A 298 14.53 -13.49 17.54
N THR A 299 14.31 -12.49 18.39
CA THR A 299 14.90 -12.41 19.74
C THR A 299 14.43 -13.54 20.67
N ASP A 300 13.27 -14.15 20.41
CA ASP A 300 12.79 -15.35 21.09
C ASP A 300 13.39 -16.67 20.55
N GLY A 301 14.26 -16.60 19.54
CA GLY A 301 14.96 -17.73 18.94
C GLY A 301 14.23 -18.41 17.78
N SER A 302 12.99 -18.02 17.47
CA SER A 302 12.26 -18.57 16.32
C SER A 302 12.87 -18.12 14.98
N LEU A 303 12.59 -18.87 13.92
CA LEU A 303 12.99 -18.51 12.56
C LEU A 303 11.75 -18.19 11.72
N ARG A 304 11.77 -17.05 11.04
CA ARG A 304 10.74 -16.66 10.06
C ARG A 304 11.37 -16.34 8.71
N LEU A 305 10.58 -16.36 7.65
CA LEU A 305 10.99 -15.96 6.31
C LEU A 305 10.39 -14.59 5.96
N LEU A 306 11.25 -13.57 5.85
CA LEU A 306 10.90 -12.25 5.36
C LEU A 306 10.96 -12.20 3.83
N ILE A 307 9.86 -11.83 3.18
CA ILE A 307 9.74 -11.69 1.73
C ILE A 307 9.47 -10.23 1.38
N GLY A 308 10.07 -9.74 0.31
CA GLY A 308 10.00 -8.34 -0.12
C GLY A 308 10.74 -7.40 0.82
N ALA A 309 11.84 -7.87 1.43
CA ALA A 309 12.69 -7.07 2.32
C ALA A 309 13.31 -5.87 1.59
N ASP A 310 13.60 -6.06 0.30
CA ASP A 310 13.83 -4.98 -0.65
C ASP A 310 12.66 -4.98 -1.63
N ARG A 311 12.05 -3.81 -1.88
CA ARG A 311 10.93 -3.70 -2.82
C ARG A 311 11.37 -4.07 -4.25
N GLU A 312 12.66 -4.08 -4.52
CA GLU A 312 13.30 -4.52 -5.76
C GLU A 312 14.05 -5.86 -5.62
N ALA A 313 13.83 -6.63 -4.53
CA ALA A 313 14.30 -8.02 -4.41
C ALA A 313 13.62 -8.87 -5.49
N ALA A 314 14.13 -8.80 -6.73
CA ALA A 314 13.56 -9.41 -7.91
C ALA A 314 13.37 -10.93 -7.74
N ASP A 315 14.16 -11.55 -6.87
CA ASP A 315 14.11 -12.99 -6.63
C ASP A 315 13.19 -13.40 -5.47
N ASP A 316 12.61 -12.46 -4.72
CA ASP A 316 11.66 -12.80 -3.66
C ASP A 316 10.33 -13.29 -4.27
N ARG A 317 9.82 -14.40 -3.74
CA ARG A 317 8.64 -15.08 -4.29
C ARG A 317 7.77 -15.60 -3.16
N LEU A 318 6.47 -15.58 -3.39
CA LEU A 318 5.47 -16.31 -2.61
C LEU A 318 4.44 -16.84 -3.60
N VAL A 319 4.64 -18.05 -4.11
CA VAL A 319 3.78 -18.62 -5.16
C VAL A 319 3.00 -19.81 -4.65
N LEU A 320 1.76 -19.93 -5.12
CA LEU A 320 0.94 -21.11 -4.92
C LEU A 320 1.51 -22.25 -5.79
N VAL A 321 1.64 -23.45 -5.22
CA VAL A 321 2.14 -24.63 -5.95
C VAL A 321 1.07 -25.69 -6.18
N ASP A 322 -0.16 -25.41 -5.76
CA ASP A 322 -1.33 -26.26 -5.95
C ASP A 322 -2.20 -25.85 -7.16
#